data_AF-A0A932M2V8-F1
#
_entry.id   AF-A0A932M2V8-F1
#
_cell.length_a   1.000
_cell.length_b   1.000
_cell.length_c   1.000
_cell.angle_alpha   90.00
_cell.angle_beta   90.00
_cell.angle_gamma   90.00
#
_symmetry.space_group_name_H-M   'P 1'
#
loop_
_entity.id
_entity.type
_entity.pdbx_description
1 polymer ?
#
loop_
_entity_poly.entity_id
_entity_poly.type
_entity_poly.pdbx_seq_one_letter_code
_entity_poly.pdbx_strand_id
1 'polypeptide(L)' 'DFAGEIPQGEYGAGSVEIWDKGEFDLKRESTDIVEFSLRGKKLSGSYALIHTADKNWLFIRRKEV' A
#
# COMPACT_ATOMS: atom_id res chain seq x y z
N ASP A 1 8.21 5.79 -9.93
CA ASP A 1 8.98 7.01 -9.60
C ASP A 1 8.30 8.33 -9.97
N PHE A 2 7.00 8.37 -10.28
CA PHE A 2 6.35 9.61 -10.72
C PHE A 2 5.88 10.48 -9.55
N ALA A 3 6.14 11.79 -9.66
CA ALA A 3 5.53 12.87 -8.89
C ALA A 3 5.33 14.06 -9.86
N GLY A 4 4.20 14.76 -9.76
CA GLY A 4 3.84 15.81 -10.72
C GLY A 4 2.35 16.13 -10.71
N GLU A 5 1.88 16.85 -11.72
CA GLU A 5 0.46 17.20 -11.88
C GLU A 5 -0.17 16.40 -13.02
N ILE A 6 -1.26 15.70 -12.72
CA ILE A 6 -2.08 15.01 -13.73
C ILE A 6 -3.12 16.02 -14.23
N PRO A 7 -3.20 16.27 -15.55
CA PRO A 7 -4.12 17.27 -16.12
C PRO A 7 -5.58 17.04 -15.74
N GLN A 8 -6.33 18.13 -15.67
CA GLN A 8 -7.79 18.07 -15.47
C GLN A 8 -8.47 17.35 -16.62
N GLY A 9 -9.45 16.50 -16.30
CA GLY A 9 -10.16 15.65 -17.26
C GLY A 9 -9.56 14.24 -17.43
N GLU A 10 -8.34 14.01 -16.96
CA GLU A 10 -7.72 12.69 -16.95
C GLU A 10 -8.07 11.90 -15.67
N TYR A 11 -8.03 10.57 -15.76
CA TYR A 11 -8.23 9.72 -14.59
C TYR A 11 -7.09 9.90 -13.59
N GLY A 12 -7.42 10.32 -12.37
CA GLY A 12 -6.43 10.65 -11.33
C GLY A 12 -5.93 12.10 -11.39
N ALA A 13 -6.64 13.01 -12.08
CA ALA A 13 -6.33 14.45 -12.12
C ALA A 13 -6.02 15.04 -10.74
N GLY A 14 -4.96 15.85 -10.68
CA GLY A 14 -4.47 16.47 -9.45
C GLY A 14 -2.97 16.30 -9.23
N SER A 15 -2.50 16.80 -8.08
CA SER A 15 -1.09 16.69 -7.68
C SER A 15 -0.79 15.31 -7.09
N VAL A 16 0.27 14.68 -7.60
CA VAL A 16 0.79 13.40 -7.15
C VAL A 16 2.14 13.62 -6.50
N GLU A 17 2.28 13.19 -5.25
CA GLU A 17 3.55 13.17 -4.53
C GLU A 17 3.99 11.74 -4.19
N ILE A 18 5.30 11.53 -4.13
CA ILE A 18 5.86 10.31 -3.52
C ILE A 18 5.84 10.52 -2.01
N TRP A 19 4.79 10.04 -1.35
CA TRP A 19 4.65 10.16 0.10
C TRP A 19 5.63 9.26 0.86
N ASP A 20 5.90 8.05 0.37
CA ASP A 20 6.92 7.14 0.90
C ASP A 20 7.54 6.29 -0.23
N LYS A 21 8.77 5.80 -0.02
CA LYS A 21 9.49 4.94 -0.96
C LYS A 21 10.36 3.95 -0.20
N GLY A 22 10.35 2.70 -0.63
CA GLY A 22 11.12 1.62 -0.04
C GLY A 22 10.87 0.29 -0.73
N GLU A 23 11.38 -0.77 -0.12
CA GLU A 23 11.13 -2.15 -0.54
C GLU A 23 10.09 -2.81 0.36
N PHE A 24 9.62 -3.98 -0.05
CA PHE A 24 8.80 -4.84 0.80
C PHE A 24 9.30 -6.28 0.75
N ASP A 25 9.06 -7.02 1.83
CA ASP A 25 9.18 -8.47 1.84
C ASP A 25 7.78 -9.08 1.88
N LEU A 26 7.45 -9.86 0.85
CA LEU A 26 6.24 -10.69 0.89
C LEU A 26 6.44 -11.84 1.89
N LYS A 27 5.46 -12.05 2.77
CA LYS A 27 5.45 -13.16 3.74
C LYS A 27 4.44 -14.22 3.38
N ARG A 28 3.25 -13.79 2.96
CA ARG A 28 2.16 -14.68 2.55
C ARG A 28 1.27 -13.97 1.55
N GLU A 29 0.81 -14.70 0.54
CA GLU A 29 -0.19 -14.24 -0.40
C GLU A 29 -1.21 -15.36 -0.63
N SER A 30 -2.48 -14.99 -0.59
CA SER A 30 -3.62 -15.85 -0.91
C SER A 30 -4.78 -14.96 -1.36
N THR A 31 -5.88 -15.58 -1.79
CA THR A 31 -7.06 -14.85 -2.28
C THR A 31 -7.62 -13.86 -1.27
N ASP A 32 -7.60 -14.20 0.02
CA ASP A 32 -8.27 -13.40 1.06
C ASP A 32 -7.29 -12.58 1.92
N ILE A 33 -5.99 -12.88 1.86
CA ILE A 33 -4.99 -12.20 2.70
C ILE A 33 -3.63 -12.08 2.02
N VAL A 34 -3.03 -10.88 2.15
CA VAL A 34 -1.65 -10.59 1.78
C VAL A 34 -0.91 -10.04 2.99
N GLU A 35 0.14 -10.73 3.45
CA GLU A 35 0.98 -10.33 4.59
C GLU A 35 2.37 -9.98 4.07
N PHE A 36 2.89 -8.82 4.48
CA PHE A 36 4.18 -8.31 4.03
C PHE A 36 4.80 -7.39 5.06
N SER A 37 6.12 -7.21 4.98
CA SER A 37 6.84 -6.22 5.76
C SER A 37 7.29 -5.08 4.86
N LEU A 38 7.03 -3.84 5.25
CA LEU A 38 7.49 -2.64 4.54
C LEU A 38 8.83 -2.17 5.09
N ARG A 39 9.71 -1.73 4.19
CA ARG A 39 10.99 -1.05 4.47
C ARG A 39 10.99 0.35 3.83
N GLY A 40 9.98 1.15 4.16
CA GLY A 40 9.87 2.55 3.76
C GLY A 40 10.54 3.50 4.76
N LYS A 41 10.59 4.79 4.41
CA LYS A 41 11.06 5.84 5.31
C LYS A 41 9.98 6.24 6.31
N LYS A 42 8.71 6.16 5.93
CA LYS A 42 7.56 6.50 6.79
C LYS A 42 6.88 5.26 7.35
N LEU A 43 6.61 4.27 6.50
CA LEU A 43 6.03 2.99 6.89
C LEU A 43 7.09 1.91 6.98
N SER A 44 7.23 1.35 8.17
CA SER A 44 8.11 0.20 8.44
C SER A 44 7.41 -0.83 9.33
N GLY A 45 7.83 -2.09 9.20
CA GLY A 45 7.30 -3.22 9.97
C GLY A 45 6.26 -4.03 9.20
N SER A 46 5.57 -4.93 9.91
CA SER A 46 4.61 -5.86 9.31
C SER A 46 3.21 -5.29 9.13
N TYR A 47 2.62 -5.56 7.97
CA TYR A 47 1.27 -5.16 7.58
C TYR A 47 0.51 -6.35 6.98
N ALA A 48 -0.82 -6.21 6.92
CA ALA A 48 -1.67 -7.13 6.18
C ALA A 48 -2.76 -6.37 5.40
N LEU A 49 -3.08 -6.90 4.22
CA LEU A 49 -4.30 -6.61 3.48
C LEU A 49 -5.24 -7.79 3.64
N ILE A 50 -6.45 -7.55 4.15
CA ILE A 50 -7.47 -8.59 4.38
C ILE A 50 -8.67 -8.28 3.50
N HIS A 51 -9.04 -9.22 2.62
CA HIS A 51 -10.26 -9.12 1.83
C HIS A 51 -11.47 -9.26 2.75
N THR A 52 -12.44 -8.36 2.60
CA THR A 52 -13.62 -8.33 3.49
C THR A 52 -14.89 -8.72 2.75
N ALA A 53 -15.17 -8.04 1.62
CA ALA A 53 -16.27 -8.35 0.71
C ALA A 53 -16.05 -7.62 -0.63
N ASP A 54 -16.59 -8.17 -1.72
CA ASP A 54 -16.57 -7.57 -3.07
C ASP A 54 -15.16 -7.15 -3.52
N LYS A 55 -14.91 -5.84 -3.61
CA LYS A 55 -13.65 -5.22 -4.02
C LYS A 55 -12.93 -4.56 -2.84
N ASN A 56 -13.40 -4.76 -1.60
CA ASN A 56 -12.91 -4.07 -0.42
C ASN A 56 -11.82 -4.86 0.30
N TRP A 57 -10.76 -4.13 0.65
CA TRP A 57 -9.62 -4.64 1.39
C TRP A 57 -9.36 -3.76 2.61
N LEU A 58 -9.12 -4.39 3.76
CA LEU A 58 -8.71 -3.72 4.98
C LEU A 58 -7.17 -3.75 5.09
N PHE A 59 -6.55 -2.57 5.17
CA PHE A 59 -5.12 -2.42 5.41
C PHE A 59 -4.84 -2.17 6.90
N ILE A 60 -4.06 -3.06 7.53
CA ILE A 60 -3.72 -2.96 8.96
C ILE A 60 -2.22 -3.09 9.20
N ARG A 61 -1.72 -2.34 10.20
CA ARG A 61 -0.41 -2.58 10.80
C ARG A 61 -0.54 -3.71 11.80
N ARG A 62 0.33 -4.71 11.71
CA ARG A 62 0.40 -5.79 12.69
C ARG A 62 1.27 -5.35 13.86
N LYS A 63 0.85 -5.70 15.08
CA LYS A 63 1.76 -5.64 16.23
C LYS A 63 2.74 -6.79 16.10
N GLU A 64 4.02 -6.49 16.21
CA GLU A 64 5.04 -7.48 16.52
C GLU A 64 4.81 -7.92 17.97
N VAL A 65 4.71 -9.23 18.19
CA VAL A 65 4.54 -9.86 19.51
C VAL A 65 5.93 -10.16 20.07
#